data_AF-T2J4B7-F1
#
_entry.id   AF-T2J4B7-F1
#
_cell.length_a   1.000
_cell.length_b   1.000
_cell.length_c   1.000
_cell.angle_alpha   90.00
_cell.angle_beta   90.00
_cell.angle_gamma   90.00
#
_symmetry.space_group_name_H-M   'P 1'
#
loop_
_entity.id
_entity.type
_entity.pdbx_description
1 polymer ?
#
loop_
_entity_poly.entity_id
_entity_poly.type
_entity_poly.pdbx_seq_one_letter_code
_entity_poly.pdbx_strand_id
1 'polypeptide(L)'
;MKTVTHTQETITYPRLPLAVYRELAAHLLQIEGVTIELISQQSQEFVYEQSQIDHLKIAYASTISAPEKQRIEEILDYYAQIHTPYTREFKEYSLS
;
A
#
# COMPACT_ATOMS: atom_id res chain seq x y z
N MET A 1 3.99 -27.64 -12.08
CA MET A 1 3.96 -26.15 -12.11
C MET A 1 4.33 -25.69 -10.71
N LYS A 2 5.30 -24.78 -10.53
CA LYS A 2 5.58 -24.21 -9.20
C LYS A 2 4.55 -23.11 -8.96
N THR A 3 3.72 -23.26 -7.93
CA THR A 3 2.82 -22.21 -7.46
C THR A 3 3.66 -21.07 -6.90
N VAL A 4 3.42 -19.84 -7.34
CA VAL A 4 4.08 -18.65 -6.79
C VAL A 4 3.14 -18.03 -5.76
N THR A 5 3.54 -18.08 -4.50
CA THR A 5 2.83 -17.38 -3.41
C THR A 5 3.06 -15.88 -3.55
N HIS A 6 2.01 -15.10 -3.35
CA HIS A 6 2.04 -13.65 -3.35
C HIS A 6 1.64 -13.14 -1.97
N THR A 7 2.31 -12.05 -1.58
CA THR A 7 1.97 -11.27 -0.41
C THR A 7 1.10 -10.10 -0.88
N GLN A 8 -0.01 -9.87 -0.18
CA GLN A 8 -0.78 -8.64 -0.26
C GLN A 8 -0.80 -7.96 1.10
N GLU A 9 -0.58 -6.66 1.09
CA GLU A 9 -0.65 -5.81 2.25
C GLU A 9 -1.71 -4.75 2.06
N THR A 10 -2.48 -4.48 3.10
CA THR A 10 -3.37 -3.32 3.17
C THR A 10 -2.72 -2.28 4.07
N ILE A 11 -2.49 -1.09 3.52
CA ILE A 11 -1.91 0.05 4.21
C ILE A 11 -2.96 1.15 4.34
N THR A 12 -3.22 1.58 5.57
CA THR A 12 -4.20 2.62 5.87
C THR A 12 -3.56 3.75 6.65
N TYR A 13 -3.55 4.95 6.07
CA TYR A 13 -3.18 6.18 6.76
C TYR A 13 -4.44 6.97 7.14
N PRO A 14 -4.68 7.25 8.44
CA PRO A 14 -5.83 8.05 8.86
C PRO A 14 -5.82 9.47 8.26
N ARG A 15 -6.84 9.84 7.49
CA ARG A 15 -7.00 11.19 6.90
C ARG A 15 -5.83 11.64 6.00
N LEU A 16 -5.09 10.69 5.39
CA LEU A 16 -4.06 11.04 4.41
C LEU A 16 -4.69 11.61 3.14
N PRO A 17 -4.31 12.80 2.66
CA PRO A 17 -4.96 13.42 1.50
C PRO A 17 -4.87 12.57 0.23
N LEU A 18 -5.89 12.65 -0.63
CA LEU A 18 -5.95 11.92 -1.91
C LEU A 18 -4.68 12.09 -2.77
N ALA A 19 -4.19 13.33 -2.88
CA ALA A 19 -2.99 13.61 -3.66
C ALA A 19 -1.76 12.88 -3.10
N VAL A 20 -1.65 12.79 -1.77
CA VAL A 20 -0.54 12.12 -1.09
C VAL A 20 -0.64 10.60 -1.27
N TYR A 21 -1.84 10.01 -1.22
CA TYR A 21 -2.03 8.60 -1.58
C TYR A 21 -1.58 8.29 -3.01
N ARG A 22 -1.86 9.19 -3.97
CA ARG A 22 -1.43 9.01 -5.36
C ARG A 22 0.08 9.13 -5.53
N GLU A 23 0.71 10.05 -4.80
CA GLU A 23 2.16 10.19 -4.78
C GLU A 23 2.85 8.97 -4.15
N LEU A 24 2.37 8.52 -3.00
CA LEU A 24 2.84 7.30 -2.34
C LEU A 24 2.74 6.09 -3.28
N ALA A 25 1.59 5.91 -3.94
CA ALA A 25 1.41 4.85 -4.93
C ALA A 25 2.43 4.96 -6.08
N ALA A 26 2.69 6.16 -6.59
CA ALA A 26 3.64 6.38 -7.66
C ALA A 26 5.08 6.03 -7.25
N HIS A 27 5.48 6.30 -6.00
CA HIS A 27 6.80 5.91 -5.48
C HIS A 27 6.92 4.39 -5.28
N LEU A 28 5.89 3.75 -4.74
CA LEU A 28 5.89 2.29 -4.55
C LEU A 28 5.91 1.52 -5.87
N LEU A 29 5.24 2.03 -6.92
CA LEU A 29 5.24 1.44 -8.26
C LEU A 29 6.62 1.49 -8.96
N GLN A 30 7.60 2.21 -8.41
CA GLN A 30 8.98 2.20 -8.94
C GLN A 30 9.77 0.97 -8.50
N ILE A 31 9.26 0.20 -7.53
CA ILE A 31 9.89 -1.03 -7.04
C ILE A 31 9.49 -2.18 -7.96
N GLU A 32 10.47 -2.90 -8.51
CA GLU A 32 10.23 -4.00 -9.43
C GLU A 32 9.41 -5.12 -8.75
N GLY A 33 8.45 -5.67 -9.49
CA GLY A 33 7.57 -6.73 -8.98
C GLY A 33 6.50 -6.28 -7.97
N VAL A 34 6.42 -4.98 -7.65
CA VAL A 34 5.36 -4.41 -6.80
C VAL A 34 4.20 -3.91 -7.68
N THR A 35 2.99 -4.26 -7.27
CA THR A 35 1.75 -3.72 -7.82
C THR A 35 0.98 -2.97 -6.73
N ILE A 36 0.26 -1.92 -7.13
CA ILE A 36 -0.46 -1.04 -6.22
C ILE A 36 -1.90 -0.88 -6.70
N GLU A 37 -2.85 -0.98 -5.75
CA GLU A 37 -4.26 -0.64 -5.96
C GLU A 37 -4.69 0.40 -4.92
N LEU A 38 -5.29 1.50 -5.37
CA LEU A 38 -5.90 2.49 -4.48
C LEU A 38 -7.39 2.16 -4.32
N ILE A 39 -7.80 1.80 -3.12
CA ILE A 39 -9.19 1.43 -2.84
C ILE A 39 -9.98 2.68 -2.50
N SER A 40 -11.05 2.93 -3.25
CA SER A 40 -11.90 4.09 -3.04
C SER A 40 -12.68 3.99 -1.73
N GLN A 41 -12.81 5.12 -1.05
CA GLN A 41 -13.64 5.28 0.14
C GLN A 41 -15.10 4.92 -0.15
N GLN A 42 -15.72 4.16 0.76
CA GLN A 42 -17.09 3.67 0.64
C GLN A 42 -18.06 4.38 1.59
N SER A 43 -17.57 5.30 2.43
CA SER A 43 -18.41 6.16 3.28
C SER A 43 -19.47 6.89 2.45
N GLN A 44 -20.71 6.86 2.93
CA GLN A 44 -21.83 7.60 2.32
C GLN A 44 -21.90 9.04 2.80
N GLU A 45 -21.15 9.38 3.86
CA GLU A 45 -21.10 10.71 4.44
C GLU A 45 -19.90 11.49 3.91
N PHE A 46 -20.13 12.73 3.50
CA PHE A 46 -19.06 13.63 3.08
C PHE A 46 -18.38 14.23 4.32
N VAL A 47 -17.14 13.81 4.57
CA VAL A 47 -16.26 14.40 5.59
C VAL A 47 -15.07 15.02 4.86
N TYR A 48 -14.92 16.35 4.93
CA TYR A 48 -13.90 17.09 4.18
C TYR A 48 -12.47 16.58 4.42
N GLU A 49 -12.20 16.18 5.65
CA GLU A 49 -10.88 15.69 6.08
C GLU A 49 -10.67 14.20 5.78
N GLN A 50 -11.71 13.49 5.34
CA GLN A 50 -11.63 12.10 4.94
C GLN A 50 -11.18 12.02 3.49
N SER A 51 -10.17 11.18 3.25
CA SER A 51 -9.69 10.93 1.90
C SER A 51 -10.74 10.19 1.08
N GLN A 52 -10.74 10.45 -0.24
CA GLN A 52 -11.49 9.64 -1.19
C GLN A 52 -10.88 8.25 -1.39
N ILE A 53 -9.69 8.00 -0.83
CA ILE A 53 -9.08 6.67 -0.73
C ILE A 53 -9.27 6.15 0.69
N ASP A 54 -9.75 4.92 0.80
CA ASP A 54 -9.85 4.21 2.07
C ASP A 54 -8.47 3.69 2.49
N HIS A 55 -7.86 2.90 1.62
CA HIS A 55 -6.56 2.27 1.84
C HIS A 55 -5.85 1.99 0.52
N LEU A 56 -4.56 1.71 0.64
CA LEU A 56 -3.71 1.28 -0.45
C LEU A 56 -3.41 -0.21 -0.29
N LYS A 57 -3.52 -0.99 -1.36
CA LYS A 57 -3.06 -2.38 -1.39
C LYS A 57 -1.73 -2.47 -2.11
N ILE A 58 -0.78 -3.17 -1.50
CA ILE A 58 0.50 -3.52 -2.09
C ILE A 58 0.46 -5.02 -2.36
N ALA A 59 0.79 -5.46 -3.57
CA ALA A 59 0.96 -6.89 -3.84
C ALA A 59 2.28 -7.16 -4.57
N TYR A 60 2.97 -8.21 -4.14
CA TYR A 60 4.26 -8.64 -4.68
C TYR A 60 4.47 -10.14 -4.42
N ALA A 61 5.35 -10.79 -5.17
CA ALA A 61 5.67 -12.20 -4.96
C ALA A 61 6.35 -12.40 -3.60
N SER A 62 6.04 -13.48 -2.87
CA SER A 62 6.66 -13.75 -1.56
C SER A 62 8.19 -13.94 -1.63
N THR A 63 8.71 -14.11 -2.85
CA THR A 63 10.13 -14.20 -3.18
C THR A 63 10.79 -12.85 -3.50
N ILE A 64 10.09 -11.71 -3.29
CA ILE A 64 10.66 -10.38 -3.47
C ILE A 64 11.98 -10.25 -2.70
N SER A 65 12.94 -9.50 -3.26
CA SER A 65 14.24 -9.39 -2.63
C SER A 65 14.17 -8.63 -1.31
N ALA A 66 15.07 -8.94 -0.36
CA ALA A 66 15.14 -8.22 0.91
C ALA A 66 15.37 -6.70 0.74
N PRO A 67 16.22 -6.22 -0.20
CA PRO A 67 16.37 -4.79 -0.44
C PRO A 67 15.10 -4.10 -0.96
N GLU A 68 14.33 -4.76 -1.83
CA GLU A 68 13.06 -4.20 -2.32
C GLU A 68 12.02 -4.15 -1.21
N LYS A 69 11.93 -5.20 -0.40
CA LYS A 69 11.07 -5.22 0.78
C LYS A 69 11.42 -4.10 1.76
N GLN A 70 12.71 -3.88 2.02
CA GLN A 70 13.19 -2.77 2.84
C GLN A 70 12.79 -1.42 2.24
N ARG A 71 12.89 -1.27 0.91
CA ARG A 71 12.53 -0.02 0.23
C ARG A 71 11.03 0.28 0.31
N ILE A 72 10.17 -0.75 0.30
CA ILE A 72 8.73 -0.57 0.58
C ILE A 72 8.56 0.04 1.98
N GLU A 73 9.23 -0.51 2.99
CA GLU A 73 9.13 -0.05 4.38
C GLU A 73 9.65 1.38 4.55
N GLU A 74 10.80 1.71 3.97
CA GLU A 74 11.38 3.06 4.01
C GLU A 74 10.45 4.11 3.39
N ILE A 75 9.80 3.79 2.27
CA ILE A 75 8.82 4.68 1.64
C ILE A 75 7.60 4.87 2.55
N LEU A 76 7.03 3.78 3.07
CA LEU A 76 5.87 3.87 3.96
C LEU A 76 6.17 4.70 5.22
N ASP A 77 7.32 4.47 5.83
CA ASP A 77 7.74 5.15 7.05
C ASP A 77 8.03 6.64 6.82
N TYR A 78 8.57 7.00 5.65
CA TYR A 78 8.76 8.40 5.28
C TYR A 78 7.44 9.19 5.27
N TYR A 79 6.40 8.65 4.61
CA TYR A 79 5.08 9.29 4.63
C TYR A 79 4.45 9.27 6.02
N ALA A 80 4.74 8.24 6.82
CA ALA A 80 4.26 8.15 8.20
C ALA A 80 4.82 9.26 9.08
N GLN A 81 6.12 9.53 8.94
CA GLN A 81 6.83 10.56 9.68
C GLN A 81 6.32 11.97 9.34
N ILE A 82 5.97 12.22 8.08
CA ILE A 82 5.54 13.56 7.63
C ILE A 82 4.07 13.81 7.91
N HIS A 83 3.22 12.79 7.78
CA HIS A 83 1.77 12.96 7.84
C HIS A 83 1.14 12.33 9.09
N THR A 84 1.17 11.00 9.17
CA THR A 84 0.51 10.25 10.25
C THR A 84 0.95 8.79 10.24
N PRO A 85 1.02 8.09 11.39
CA PRO A 85 1.26 6.65 11.40
C PRO A 85 0.20 5.87 10.60
N TYR A 86 0.62 4.78 9.95
CA TYR A 86 -0.27 3.87 9.23
C TYR A 86 -0.53 2.59 10.02
N THR A 87 -1.62 1.91 9.67
CA THR A 87 -1.84 0.50 10.02
C THR A 87 -1.52 -0.39 8.82
N ARG A 88 -1.11 -1.63 9.11
CA ARG A 88 -0.65 -2.62 8.10
C ARG A 88 -1.28 -3.98 8.40
N GLU A 89 -1.94 -4.55 7.41
CA GLU A 89 -2.49 -5.91 7.47
C GLU A 89 -1.90 -6.76 6.35
N PHE A 90 -1.55 -8.02 6.65
CA PHE A 90 -0.92 -8.94 5.69
C PHE A 90 -1.86 -10.09 5.31
N LYS A 91 -1.84 -10.47 4.04
CA LYS A 91 -2.50 -11.67 3.51
C LYS A 91 -1.59 -12.35 2.49
N GLU A 92 -1.42 -13.66 2.62
CA GLU A 92 -0.75 -14.47 1.61
C GLU A 92 -1.78 -15.24 0.78
N TYR A 93 -1.51 -15.39 -0.51
CA TYR A 93 -2.34 -16.18 -1.42
C TYR A 93 -1.47 -16.86 -2.48
N SER A 94 -1.91 -18.03 -2.94
CA SER A 94 -1.22 -18.77 -4.01
C SER A 94 -1.95 -18.57 -5.32
N LEU A 95 -1.23 -18.20 -6.38
CA LEU A 95 -1.74 -18.29 -7.74
C LEU A 95 -1.49 -19.71 -8.27
N SER A 96 -2.58 -20.43 -8.52
CA SER A 96 -2.62 -21.77 -9.12
C SER A 96 -2.39 -21.76 -10.62
#